data_AF-A0A924N0V3-F1
#
_entry.id   AF-A0A924N0V3-F1
#
_cell.length_a   1.000
_cell.length_b   1.000
_cell.length_c   1.000
_cell.angle_alpha   90.00
_cell.angle_beta   90.00
_cell.angle_gamma   90.00
#
_symmetry.space_group_name_H-M   'P 1'
#
loop_
_entity.id
_entity.type
_entity.pdbx_description
1 polymer ?
#
loop_
_entity_poly.entity_id
_entity_poly.type
_entity_poly.pdbx_seq_one_letter_code
_entity_poly.pdbx_strand_id
1 'polypeptide(L)'
;GGVTNALMGEIRLTWWREAMDEVAAGQAPRKHPTVEAVVAAGYPLTALAEMAQARLTDLEPAPFEDEGQTLAYVDATAGAVMMLSAWRLDPKTDLHAVKSAARAYGLAGLWRLKQVGAGRLPSDWTQSEVRSRIGEALAKARGELKALPVAAFPAAALAALAQAQTGGRTLGVLETQARLTWAVATGRV
;
A
#
# COMPACT_ATOMS: atom_id res chain seq x y z
N GLY A 1 -0.84 -17.01 8.43
CA GLY A 1 -0.29 -18.28 7.93
C GLY A 1 1.13 -18.02 7.53
N GLY A 2 2.09 -18.53 8.33
CA GLY A 2 3.51 -18.40 8.01
C GLY A 2 3.81 -19.12 6.71
N VAL A 3 4.68 -18.53 5.88
CA VAL A 3 5.13 -19.12 4.62
C VAL A 3 5.80 -20.45 4.96
N THR A 4 5.17 -21.56 4.59
CA THR A 4 5.67 -22.90 4.91
C THR A 4 6.92 -23.25 4.07
N ASN A 5 7.30 -22.41 3.10
CA ASN A 5 8.56 -22.52 2.35
C ASN A 5 8.95 -21.17 1.69
N ALA A 6 9.93 -20.45 2.25
CA ALA A 6 10.38 -19.14 1.74
C ALA A 6 10.78 -19.20 0.25
N LEU A 7 11.41 -20.29 -0.17
CA LEU A 7 11.81 -20.54 -1.56
C LEU A 7 10.60 -20.51 -2.52
N MET A 8 9.45 -21.07 -2.13
CA MET A 8 8.26 -21.02 -2.98
C MET A 8 7.65 -19.62 -3.07
N GLY A 9 7.79 -18.82 -2.01
CA GLY A 9 7.40 -17.40 -2.05
C GLY A 9 8.28 -16.62 -3.03
N GLU A 10 9.59 -16.85 -2.97
CA GLU A 10 10.57 -16.22 -3.85
C GLU A 10 10.32 -16.55 -5.33
N ILE A 11 10.15 -17.83 -5.67
CA ILE A 11 9.85 -18.26 -7.04
C ILE A 11 8.60 -17.56 -7.58
N ARG A 12 7.54 -17.46 -6.79
CA ARG A 12 6.28 -16.81 -7.20
C ARG A 12 6.45 -15.31 -7.41
N LEU A 13 7.10 -14.61 -6.49
CA LEU A 13 7.30 -13.16 -6.58
C LEU A 13 8.23 -12.80 -7.75
N THR A 14 9.30 -13.57 -7.94
CA THR A 14 10.20 -13.44 -9.09
C THR A 14 9.46 -13.67 -10.40
N TRP A 15 8.61 -14.70 -10.49
CA TRP A 15 7.80 -14.94 -11.69
C TRP A 15 6.91 -13.74 -12.05
N TRP A 16 6.25 -13.14 -11.05
CA TRP A 16 5.41 -11.95 -11.28
C TRP A 16 6.23 -10.73 -11.70
N ARG A 17 7.35 -10.47 -11.04
CA ARG A 17 8.25 -9.37 -11.40
C ARG A 17 8.70 -9.51 -12.86
N GLU A 18 9.24 -10.67 -13.22
CA GLU A 18 9.72 -10.92 -14.59
C GLU A 18 8.60 -10.83 -15.62
N ALA A 19 7.41 -11.35 -15.33
CA ALA A 19 6.27 -11.24 -16.24
C ALA A 19 5.90 -9.78 -16.55
N MET A 20 6.05 -8.88 -15.57
CA MET A 20 5.81 -7.44 -15.77
C MET A 20 7.00 -6.77 -16.50
N ASP A 21 8.23 -7.11 -16.14
CA ASP A 21 9.46 -6.60 -16.78
C ASP A 21 9.53 -6.94 -18.27
N GLU A 22 9.21 -8.19 -18.64
CA GLU A 22 9.18 -8.67 -20.02
C GLU A 22 8.24 -7.84 -20.89
N VAL A 23 7.01 -7.62 -20.41
CA VAL A 23 6.02 -6.84 -21.16
C VAL A 23 6.37 -5.36 -21.18
N ALA A 24 6.94 -4.81 -20.10
CA ALA A 24 7.47 -3.45 -20.09
C ALA A 24 8.59 -3.25 -21.13
N ALA A 25 9.38 -4.30 -21.38
CA ALA A 25 10.42 -4.34 -22.41
C ALA A 25 9.89 -4.61 -23.83
N GLY A 26 8.57 -4.67 -24.03
CA GLY A 26 7.93 -4.87 -25.33
C GLY A 26 7.83 -6.33 -25.78
N GLN A 27 8.08 -7.29 -24.90
CA GLN A 27 7.89 -8.71 -25.21
C GLN A 27 6.40 -9.10 -25.14
N ALA A 28 6.06 -10.22 -25.78
CA ALA A 28 4.71 -10.75 -25.72
C ALA A 28 4.37 -11.19 -24.27
N PRO A 29 3.16 -10.89 -23.76
CA PRO A 29 2.78 -11.28 -22.41
C PRO A 29 2.79 -12.80 -22.25
N ARG A 30 3.30 -13.27 -21.09
CA ARG A 30 3.19 -14.67 -20.68
C ARG A 30 1.71 -15.08 -20.70
N LYS A 31 1.41 -16.29 -21.20
CA LYS A 31 0.05 -16.84 -21.25
C LYS A 31 -0.48 -17.13 -19.84
N HIS A 32 -1.06 -16.11 -19.22
CA HIS A 32 -1.65 -16.18 -17.90
C HIS A 32 -2.80 -15.15 -17.81
N PRO A 33 -4.02 -15.55 -17.42
CA PRO A 33 -5.20 -14.67 -17.49
C PRO A 33 -5.03 -13.32 -16.79
N THR A 34 -4.37 -13.29 -15.63
CA THR A 34 -4.11 -12.05 -14.91
C THR A 34 -3.07 -11.16 -15.60
N VAL A 35 -2.05 -11.74 -16.24
CA VAL A 35 -1.04 -10.95 -16.98
C VAL A 35 -1.73 -10.29 -18.17
N GLU A 36 -2.51 -11.07 -18.93
CA GLU A 36 -3.29 -10.57 -20.06
C GLU A 36 -4.27 -9.46 -19.64
N ALA A 37 -4.96 -9.62 -18.51
CA ALA A 37 -5.88 -8.61 -17.98
C ALA A 37 -5.17 -7.31 -17.56
N VAL A 38 -4.02 -7.41 -16.89
CA VAL A 38 -3.22 -6.24 -16.47
C VAL A 38 -2.72 -5.46 -17.69
N VAL A 39 -2.24 -6.17 -18.71
CA VAL A 39 -1.78 -5.58 -19.97
C VAL A 39 -2.92 -4.92 -20.73
N ALA A 40 -4.07 -5.60 -20.86
CA ALA A 40 -5.25 -5.04 -21.50
C ALA A 40 -5.79 -3.80 -20.77
N ALA A 41 -5.63 -3.73 -19.44
CA ALA A 41 -6.02 -2.57 -18.65
C ALA A 41 -5.03 -1.39 -18.76
N GLY A 42 -3.83 -1.60 -19.31
CA GLY A 42 -2.84 -0.56 -19.59
C GLY A 42 -2.12 -0.02 -18.36
N TYR A 43 -2.01 -0.80 -17.27
CA TYR A 43 -1.30 -0.36 -16.08
C TYR A 43 0.21 -0.17 -16.34
N PRO A 44 0.89 0.74 -15.60
CA PRO A 44 2.33 0.90 -15.68
C PRO A 44 3.03 -0.34 -15.09
N LEU A 45 3.51 -1.22 -15.96
CA LEU A 45 4.00 -2.54 -15.59
C LEU A 45 5.29 -2.49 -14.76
N THR A 46 6.14 -1.48 -14.97
CA THR A 46 7.34 -1.26 -14.16
C THR A 46 7.00 -1.05 -12.68
N ALA A 47 5.96 -0.28 -12.37
CA ALA A 47 5.51 -0.08 -10.98
C ALA A 47 4.98 -1.37 -10.34
N LEU A 48 4.35 -2.25 -11.13
CA LEU A 48 3.92 -3.57 -10.65
C LEU A 48 5.10 -4.51 -10.41
N ALA A 49 6.12 -4.46 -11.26
CA ALA A 49 7.36 -5.21 -11.09
C ALA A 49 8.12 -4.77 -9.83
N GLU A 50 8.27 -3.45 -9.63
CA GLU A 50 8.89 -2.87 -8.43
C GLU A 50 8.14 -3.26 -7.15
N MET A 51 6.81 -3.25 -7.18
CA MET A 51 6.00 -3.72 -6.05
C MET A 51 6.24 -5.21 -5.76
N ALA A 52 6.32 -6.07 -6.78
CA ALA A 52 6.64 -7.49 -6.60
C ALA A 52 8.05 -7.69 -6.02
N GLN A 53 9.02 -6.87 -6.44
CA GLN A 53 10.38 -6.86 -5.89
C GLN A 53 10.37 -6.46 -4.40
N ALA A 54 9.66 -5.40 -4.04
CA ALA A 54 9.56 -4.95 -2.64
C ALA A 54 8.91 -6.00 -1.73
N ARG A 55 8.01 -6.81 -2.28
CA ARG A 55 7.35 -7.91 -1.56
C ARG A 55 8.28 -9.09 -1.26
N LEU A 56 9.43 -9.23 -1.93
CA LEU A 56 10.43 -10.24 -1.55
C LEU A 56 10.90 -10.04 -0.11
N THR A 57 10.92 -8.79 0.37
CA THR A 57 11.22 -8.48 1.76
C THR A 57 10.26 -9.17 2.73
N ASP A 58 9.01 -9.48 2.34
CA ASP A 58 8.04 -10.19 3.17
C ASP A 58 8.49 -11.63 3.53
N LEU A 59 9.45 -12.18 2.80
CA LEU A 59 10.03 -13.51 3.06
C LEU A 59 11.04 -13.50 4.20
N GLU A 60 11.59 -12.34 4.53
CA GLU A 60 12.52 -12.19 5.66
C GLU A 60 11.75 -12.08 6.99
N PRO A 61 12.08 -12.87 8.02
CA PRO A 61 11.37 -12.78 9.30
C PRO A 61 11.75 -11.53 10.11
N ALA A 62 12.90 -10.92 9.81
CA ALA A 62 13.43 -9.80 10.59
C ALA A 62 12.57 -8.53 10.46
N PRO A 63 12.29 -7.82 11.57
CA PRO A 63 11.75 -6.47 11.51
C PRO A 63 12.62 -5.53 10.68
N PHE A 64 12.03 -4.42 10.22
CA PHE A 64 12.78 -3.31 9.65
C PHE A 64 13.68 -2.70 10.72
N GLU A 65 14.87 -2.27 10.31
CA GLU A 65 15.90 -1.67 11.16
C GLU A 65 15.45 -0.30 11.68
N ASP A 66 14.86 0.52 10.80
CA ASP A 66 14.51 1.90 11.13
C ASP A 66 13.25 2.40 10.42
N GLU A 67 12.94 3.67 10.66
CA GLU A 67 11.83 4.38 10.02
C GLU A 67 12.02 4.52 8.50
N GLY A 68 13.25 4.71 8.04
CA GLY A 68 13.57 4.87 6.62
C GLY A 68 13.21 3.62 5.83
N GLN A 69 13.65 2.46 6.31
CA GLN A 69 13.34 1.16 5.70
C GLN A 69 11.84 0.86 5.78
N THR A 70 11.20 1.18 6.91
CA THR A 70 9.74 1.02 7.07
C THR A 70 8.97 1.84 6.04
N LEU A 71 9.32 3.12 5.88
CA LEU A 71 8.64 4.00 4.93
C LEU A 71 8.96 3.65 3.47
N ALA A 72 10.18 3.20 3.17
CA ALA A 72 10.53 2.72 1.84
C ALA A 72 9.70 1.49 1.43
N TYR A 73 9.55 0.52 2.35
CA TYR A 73 8.68 -0.63 2.13
C TYR A 73 7.21 -0.22 1.94
N VAL A 74 6.70 0.71 2.77
CA VAL A 74 5.32 1.19 2.66
C VAL A 74 5.09 1.93 1.33
N ASP A 75 6.02 2.79 0.92
CA ASP A 75 5.96 3.52 -0.35
C ASP A 75 5.95 2.55 -1.54
N ALA A 76 6.79 1.51 -1.53
CA ALA A 76 6.88 0.52 -2.60
C ALA A 76 5.73 -0.52 -2.62
N THR A 77 4.90 -0.57 -1.58
CA THR A 77 3.78 -1.52 -1.47
C THR A 77 2.42 -0.82 -1.41
N ALA A 78 1.98 -0.39 -0.21
CA ALA A 78 0.72 0.31 -0.05
C ALA A 78 0.68 1.64 -0.82
N GLY A 79 1.83 2.34 -0.90
CA GLY A 79 2.05 3.51 -1.74
C GLY A 79 1.81 3.21 -3.20
N ALA A 80 2.50 2.22 -3.76
CA ALA A 80 2.34 1.80 -5.15
C ALA A 80 0.88 1.48 -5.49
N VAL A 81 0.18 0.70 -4.66
CA VAL A 81 -1.25 0.38 -4.88
C VAL A 81 -2.12 1.65 -4.88
N MET A 82 -1.90 2.56 -3.94
CA MET A 82 -2.69 3.79 -3.84
C MET A 82 -2.43 4.73 -5.02
N MET A 83 -1.17 4.85 -5.46
CA MET A 83 -0.79 5.60 -6.65
C MET A 83 -1.40 5.00 -7.92
N LEU A 84 -1.31 3.69 -8.12
CA LEU A 84 -1.91 3.00 -9.28
C LEU A 84 -3.44 3.16 -9.31
N SER A 85 -4.07 3.16 -8.13
CA SER A 85 -5.51 3.41 -7.99
C SER A 85 -5.86 4.86 -8.35
N ALA A 86 -5.09 5.84 -7.87
CA ALA A 86 -5.28 7.25 -8.20
C ALA A 86 -5.09 7.50 -9.72
N TRP A 87 -4.03 6.95 -10.30
CA TRP A 87 -3.76 6.98 -11.74
C TRP A 87 -4.90 6.38 -12.57
N ARG A 88 -5.46 5.24 -12.12
CA ARG A 88 -6.54 4.59 -12.84
C ARG A 88 -7.83 5.42 -12.84
N LEU A 89 -8.08 6.14 -11.75
CA LEU A 89 -9.25 7.02 -11.60
C LEU A 89 -9.07 8.33 -12.39
N ASP A 90 -7.86 8.88 -12.39
CA ASP A 90 -7.50 10.06 -13.18
C ASP A 90 -6.02 10.00 -13.63
N PRO A 91 -5.75 9.66 -14.90
CA PRO A 91 -4.38 9.55 -15.41
C PRO A 91 -3.57 10.85 -15.42
N LYS A 92 -4.23 12.02 -15.24
CA LYS A 92 -3.57 13.33 -15.18
C LYS A 92 -3.26 13.76 -13.75
N THR A 93 -3.66 12.98 -12.75
CA THR A 93 -3.46 13.34 -11.36
C THR A 93 -1.99 13.32 -10.97
N ASP A 94 -1.59 14.23 -10.09
CA ASP A 94 -0.30 14.12 -9.41
C ASP A 94 -0.34 12.93 -8.44
N LEU A 95 0.43 11.88 -8.74
CA LEU A 95 0.49 10.67 -7.93
C LEU A 95 1.22 10.88 -6.61
N HIS A 96 2.02 11.94 -6.47
CA HIS A 96 2.65 12.27 -5.19
C HIS A 96 1.63 12.78 -4.17
N ALA A 97 0.46 13.26 -4.61
CA ALA A 97 -0.59 13.78 -3.74
C ALA A 97 -1.18 12.72 -2.77
N VAL A 98 -0.98 11.42 -3.03
CA VAL A 98 -1.46 10.33 -2.17
C VAL A 98 -0.38 9.74 -1.26
N LYS A 99 0.86 10.23 -1.32
CA LYS A 99 2.00 9.61 -0.64
C LYS A 99 1.81 9.51 0.87
N SER A 100 1.48 10.61 1.55
CA SER A 100 1.32 10.59 3.00
C SER A 100 0.05 9.86 3.44
N ALA A 101 -1.01 9.86 2.61
CA ALA A 101 -2.21 9.06 2.84
C ALA A 101 -1.88 7.55 2.80
N ALA A 102 -1.08 7.13 1.82
CA ALA A 102 -0.64 5.74 1.72
C ALA A 102 0.26 5.33 2.89
N ARG A 103 1.16 6.23 3.33
CA ARG A 103 1.99 6.00 4.53
C ARG A 103 1.15 5.80 5.78
N ALA A 104 0.14 6.63 6.01
CA ALA A 104 -0.78 6.47 7.14
C ALA A 104 -1.47 5.09 7.11
N TYR A 105 -2.03 4.72 5.95
CA TYR A 105 -2.71 3.44 5.78
C TYR A 105 -1.76 2.23 5.92
N GLY A 106 -0.58 2.30 5.30
CA GLY A 106 0.44 1.24 5.34
C GLY A 106 0.98 0.99 6.74
N LEU A 107 1.30 2.05 7.49
CA LEU A 107 1.72 1.95 8.90
C LEU A 107 0.65 1.30 9.77
N ALA A 108 -0.63 1.66 9.58
CA ALA A 108 -1.73 1.01 10.29
C ALA A 108 -1.84 -0.48 9.94
N GLY A 109 -1.57 -0.86 8.69
CA GLY A 109 -1.50 -2.25 8.24
C GLY A 109 -0.39 -3.04 8.92
N LEU A 110 0.83 -2.50 8.91
CA LEU A 110 1.99 -3.11 9.56
C LEU A 110 1.81 -3.26 11.07
N TRP A 111 1.14 -2.31 11.72
CA TRP A 111 0.78 -2.44 13.14
C TRP A 111 -0.19 -3.58 13.41
N ARG A 112 -1.22 -3.74 12.58
CA ARG A 112 -2.13 -4.91 12.70
C ARG A 112 -1.39 -6.22 12.53
N LEU A 113 -0.40 -6.29 11.64
CA LEU A 113 0.46 -7.47 11.49
C LEU A 113 1.34 -7.70 12.73
N LYS A 114 1.90 -6.65 13.32
CA LYS A 114 2.66 -6.74 14.59
C LYS A 114 1.82 -7.31 15.73
N GLN A 115 0.55 -6.91 15.85
CA GLN A 115 -0.35 -7.40 16.88
C GLN A 115 -0.67 -8.90 16.78
N VAL A 116 -0.53 -9.51 15.59
CA VAL A 116 -0.79 -10.95 15.37
C VAL A 116 0.49 -11.77 15.23
N GLY A 117 1.64 -11.23 15.65
CA GLY A 117 2.92 -11.94 15.64
C GLY A 117 3.59 -12.02 14.26
N ALA A 118 3.13 -11.25 13.28
CA ALA A 118 3.72 -11.14 11.93
C ALA A 118 4.33 -9.73 11.70
N GLY A 119 4.86 -9.12 12.76
CA GLY A 119 5.28 -7.72 12.75
C GLY A 119 6.57 -7.48 11.98
N ARG A 120 6.54 -6.48 11.09
CA ARG A 120 7.73 -5.98 10.39
C ARG A 120 8.18 -4.60 10.85
N LEU A 121 7.35 -3.88 11.61
CA LEU A 121 7.76 -2.60 12.21
C LEU A 121 8.95 -2.81 13.15
N PRO A 122 9.80 -1.78 13.32
CA PRO A 122 10.86 -1.79 14.32
C PRO A 122 10.37 -2.32 15.65
N SER A 123 11.19 -3.15 16.29
CA SER A 123 10.80 -3.94 17.45
C SER A 123 10.42 -3.06 18.64
N ASP A 124 11.14 -1.95 18.81
CA ASP A 124 10.95 -0.91 19.82
C ASP A 124 9.68 -0.08 19.62
N TRP A 125 9.11 0.00 18.41
CA TRP A 125 7.92 0.80 18.15
C TRP A 125 6.68 0.32 18.92
N THR A 126 6.21 1.17 19.82
CA THR A 126 4.98 1.06 20.60
C THR A 126 3.75 1.49 19.80
N GLN A 127 2.55 1.18 20.32
CA GLN A 127 1.29 1.63 19.74
C GLN A 127 1.22 3.16 19.64
N SER A 128 1.69 3.87 20.68
CA SER A 128 1.71 5.33 20.73
C SER A 128 2.62 5.92 19.66
N GLU A 129 3.79 5.33 19.44
CA GLU A 129 4.75 5.81 18.43
C GLU A 129 4.22 5.61 17.01
N VAL A 130 3.57 4.48 16.74
CA VAL A 130 2.92 4.24 15.46
C VAL A 130 1.74 5.20 15.25
N ARG A 131 0.93 5.42 16.29
CA ARG A 131 -0.18 6.39 16.24
C ARG A 131 0.29 7.82 15.99
N SER A 132 1.42 8.22 16.59
CA SER A 132 2.04 9.53 16.34
C SER A 132 2.41 9.67 14.86
N ARG A 133 3.15 8.69 14.32
CA ARG A 133 3.59 8.69 12.91
C ARG A 133 2.43 8.67 11.92
N ILE A 134 1.37 7.90 12.20
CA ILE A 134 0.13 7.94 11.42
C ILE A 134 -0.51 9.33 11.49
N GLY A 135 -0.52 9.96 12.67
CA GLY A 135 -1.03 11.32 12.85
C GLY A 135 -0.27 12.35 12.02
N GLU A 136 1.06 12.27 12.02
CA GLU A 136 1.93 13.13 11.21
C GLU A 136 1.72 12.90 9.71
N ALA A 137 1.60 11.64 9.28
CA ALA A 137 1.30 11.29 7.89
C ALA A 137 -0.08 11.81 7.46
N LEU A 138 -1.12 11.69 8.30
CA LEU A 138 -2.44 12.24 8.00
C LEU A 138 -2.43 13.77 7.96
N ALA A 139 -1.66 14.44 8.83
CA ALA A 139 -1.52 15.89 8.80
C ALA A 139 -0.91 16.37 7.47
N LYS A 140 0.13 15.69 6.98
CA LYS A 140 0.73 15.95 5.66
C LYS A 140 -0.25 15.64 4.52
N ALA A 141 -0.94 14.50 4.60
CA ALA A 141 -1.92 14.05 3.61
C ALA A 141 -3.03 15.09 3.39
N ARG A 142 -3.51 15.79 4.43
CA ARG A 142 -4.52 16.85 4.29
C ARG A 142 -4.06 18.03 3.43
N GLY A 143 -2.75 18.28 3.35
CA GLY A 143 -2.16 19.26 2.44
C GLY A 143 -2.05 18.70 1.03
N GLU A 144 -1.42 17.53 0.90
CA GLU A 144 -1.16 16.86 -0.38
C GLU A 144 -2.46 16.56 -1.16
N LEU A 145 -3.49 16.05 -0.49
CA LEU A 145 -4.77 15.67 -1.10
C LEU A 145 -5.58 16.85 -1.65
N LYS A 146 -5.22 18.11 -1.33
CA LYS A 146 -5.85 19.28 -1.96
C LYS A 146 -5.55 19.40 -3.45
N ALA A 147 -4.42 18.83 -3.89
CA ALA A 147 -4.05 18.78 -5.30
C ALA A 147 -4.74 17.61 -6.04
N LEU A 148 -5.43 16.72 -5.32
CA LEU A 148 -6.05 15.54 -5.89
C LEU A 148 -7.43 15.87 -6.49
N PRO A 149 -7.70 15.52 -7.76
CA PRO A 149 -9.03 15.65 -8.35
C PRO A 149 -10.07 14.86 -7.57
N VAL A 150 -11.32 15.34 -7.56
CA VAL A 150 -12.44 14.68 -6.88
C VAL A 150 -12.61 13.23 -7.35
N ALA A 151 -12.41 12.97 -8.65
CA ALA A 151 -12.49 11.63 -9.23
C ALA A 151 -11.42 10.67 -8.67
N ALA A 152 -10.24 11.18 -8.30
CA ALA A 152 -9.13 10.37 -7.78
C ALA A 152 -9.14 10.21 -6.25
N PHE A 153 -9.87 11.06 -5.52
CA PHE A 153 -9.96 11.00 -4.06
C PHE A 153 -10.30 9.60 -3.47
N PRO A 154 -11.20 8.79 -4.07
CA PRO A 154 -11.50 7.46 -3.55
C PRO A 154 -10.27 6.56 -3.36
N ALA A 155 -9.19 6.75 -4.12
CA ALA A 155 -7.94 6.02 -3.92
C ALA A 155 -7.31 6.26 -2.54
N ALA A 156 -7.45 7.48 -2.00
CA ALA A 156 -6.86 7.87 -0.71
C ALA A 156 -7.79 7.63 0.50
N ALA A 157 -9.06 7.29 0.27
CA ALA A 157 -10.08 7.20 1.33
C ALA A 157 -9.73 6.19 2.44
N LEU A 158 -8.96 5.13 2.12
CA LEU A 158 -8.50 4.13 3.09
C LEU A 158 -7.65 4.73 4.22
N ALA A 159 -6.99 5.88 4.00
CA ALA A 159 -6.24 6.56 5.04
C ALA A 159 -7.12 7.02 6.22
N ALA A 160 -8.42 7.26 6.00
CA ALA A 160 -9.38 7.61 7.06
C ALA A 160 -9.60 6.49 8.09
N LEU A 161 -9.20 5.25 7.77
CA LEU A 161 -9.26 4.11 8.67
C LEU A 161 -8.00 3.99 9.55
N ALA A 162 -6.88 4.62 9.16
CA ALA A 162 -5.56 4.33 9.69
C ALA A 162 -5.47 4.46 11.21
N GLN A 163 -5.93 5.59 11.77
CA GLN A 163 -5.91 5.81 13.21
C GLN A 163 -6.79 4.82 13.98
N ALA A 164 -7.97 4.54 13.47
CA ALA A 164 -8.93 3.65 14.13
C ALA A 164 -8.43 2.19 14.12
N GLN A 165 -7.75 1.77 13.05
CA GLN A 165 -7.17 0.43 12.89
C GLN A 165 -5.96 0.14 13.79
N THR A 166 -5.39 1.14 14.47
CA THR A 166 -4.33 0.90 15.46
C THR A 166 -4.85 0.40 16.80
N GLY A 167 -6.15 0.53 17.07
CA GLY A 167 -6.76 0.06 18.31
C GLY A 167 -6.73 -1.47 18.46
N GLY A 168 -6.98 -1.95 19.68
CA GLY A 168 -7.02 -3.39 19.99
C GLY A 168 -8.28 -4.11 19.49
N ARG A 169 -9.22 -3.41 18.83
CA ARG A 169 -10.42 -4.00 18.23
C ARG A 169 -10.38 -3.88 16.72
N THR A 170 -10.97 -4.85 16.04
CA THR A 170 -11.27 -4.75 14.61
C THR A 170 -12.41 -3.75 14.37
N LEU A 171 -12.36 -3.03 13.25
CA LEU A 171 -13.46 -2.16 12.84
C LEU A 171 -14.59 -3.02 12.27
N GLY A 172 -15.83 -2.73 12.67
CA GLY A 172 -17.00 -3.36 12.07
C GLY A 172 -17.21 -2.92 10.63
N VAL A 173 -18.00 -3.69 9.88
CA VAL A 173 -18.32 -3.37 8.47
C VAL A 173 -19.01 -2.01 8.35
N LEU A 174 -20.05 -1.75 9.16
CA LEU A 174 -20.78 -0.48 9.15
C LEU A 174 -19.89 0.70 9.55
N GLU A 175 -19.02 0.53 10.54
CA GLU A 175 -18.07 1.57 10.94
C GLU A 175 -17.08 1.87 9.81
N THR A 176 -16.57 0.83 9.14
CA THR A 176 -15.66 0.98 8.00
C THR A 176 -16.34 1.73 6.86
N GLN A 177 -17.56 1.32 6.49
CA GLN A 177 -18.35 1.98 5.45
C GLN A 177 -18.64 3.45 5.81
N ALA A 178 -19.11 3.73 7.03
CA ALA A 178 -19.40 5.09 7.46
C ALA A 178 -18.17 6.02 7.38
N ARG A 179 -17.00 5.54 7.81
CA ARG A 179 -15.74 6.30 7.73
C ARG A 179 -15.31 6.56 6.29
N LEU A 180 -15.39 5.56 5.41
CA LEU A 180 -15.03 5.70 4.00
C LEU A 180 -16.00 6.62 3.26
N THR A 181 -17.31 6.46 3.47
CA THR A 181 -18.33 7.34 2.90
C THR A 181 -18.13 8.78 3.36
N TRP A 182 -17.86 9.00 4.65
CA TRP A 182 -17.57 10.34 5.18
C TRP A 182 -16.31 10.94 4.55
N ALA A 183 -15.24 10.15 4.43
CA ALA A 183 -14.00 10.59 3.81
C ALA A 183 -14.25 11.04 2.36
N VAL A 184 -14.92 10.21 1.56
CA VAL A 184 -15.25 10.51 0.15
C VAL A 184 -16.17 11.73 0.04
N ALA A 185 -17.20 11.84 0.88
CA ALA A 185 -18.14 12.96 0.86
C ALA A 185 -17.48 14.30 1.23
N THR A 186 -16.44 14.28 2.06
CA THR A 186 -15.80 15.51 2.57
C THR A 186 -14.45 15.82 1.95
N GLY A 187 -13.85 14.87 1.22
CA GLY A 187 -12.47 14.99 0.72
C GLY A 187 -11.44 15.00 1.84
N ARG A 188 -11.72 14.39 3.01
CA ARG A 188 -10.86 14.47 4.21
C ARG A 188 -10.50 13.10 4.76
N VAL A 189 -9.29 13.00 5.32
CA VAL A 189 -8.73 11.83 6.01
C VAL A 189 -8.20 12.16 7.41
#